data_AF-A0A0L7N2H0-F1
#
_entry.id   AF-A0A0L7N2H0-F1
#
_cell.length_a   1.000
_cell.length_b   1.000
_cell.length_c   1.000
_cell.angle_alpha   90.00
_cell.angle_beta   90.00
_cell.angle_gamma   90.00
#
_symmetry.space_group_name_H-M   'P 1'
#
loop_
_entity.id
_entity.type
_entity.pdbx_description
1 polymer ?
#
loop_
_entity_poly.entity_id
_entity_poly.type
_entity_poly.pdbx_seq_one_letter_code
_entity_poly.pdbx_strand_id
1 'polypeptide(L)' 'MPRYVIQSATTGRFLTADPEGGEPLWVSLLQQADGGVTDDHERIAQLMADYCEPDDFPQVVDLDRLGTANDY' A
#
# COMPACT_ATOMS: atom_id res chain seq x y z
N MET A 1 -15.52 5.27 -2.17
CA MET A 1 -14.79 4.14 -2.78
C MET A 1 -13.73 3.76 -1.78
N PRO A 2 -13.59 2.46 -1.44
CA PRO A 2 -12.67 2.00 -0.40
C PRO A 2 -11.23 2.34 -0.77
N ARG A 3 -10.43 2.83 0.19
CA ARG A 3 -9.06 3.29 -0.07
C ARG A 3 -8.06 2.30 0.51
N TYR A 4 -7.44 1.48 -0.33
CA TYR A 4 -6.42 0.54 0.12
C TYR A 4 -5.02 1.02 -0.23
N VAL A 5 -4.06 0.74 0.65
CA VAL A 5 -2.61 0.95 0.42
C VAL A 5 -1.84 -0.30 0.83
N ILE A 6 -0.74 -0.59 0.16
CA ILE A 6 0.15 -1.69 0.54
C ILE A 6 1.22 -1.14 1.50
N GLN A 7 1.42 -1.82 2.63
CA GLN A 7 2.43 -1.51 3.62
C GLN A 7 3.35 -2.71 3.86
N SER A 8 4.67 -2.47 3.93
CA SER A 8 5.64 -3.46 4.41
C SER A 8 5.56 -3.51 5.93
N ALA A 9 5.22 -4.66 6.52
CA ALA A 9 5.19 -4.81 7.98
C ALA A 9 6.61 -4.82 8.58
N THR A 10 7.62 -5.17 7.77
CA THR A 10 9.02 -5.17 8.20
C THR A 10 9.60 -3.77 8.33
N THR A 11 9.32 -2.89 7.36
CA THR A 11 9.92 -1.54 7.32
C THR A 11 8.96 -0.42 7.70
N GLY A 12 7.65 -0.70 7.73
CA GLY A 12 6.59 0.28 7.93
C GLY A 12 6.36 1.21 6.73
N ARG A 13 7.07 1.00 5.61
CA ARG A 13 6.94 1.81 4.39
C ARG A 13 5.68 1.45 3.62
N PHE A 14 5.22 2.39 2.81
CA PHE A 14 4.05 2.25 1.94
C PHE A 14 4.48 2.20 0.48
N LEU A 15 3.83 1.35 -0.31
CA LEU A 15 4.05 1.29 -1.74
C LEU A 15 3.20 2.38 -2.42
N THR A 16 3.84 3.18 -3.26
CA THR A 16 3.18 4.22 -4.06
C THR A 16 3.47 4.05 -5.54
N ALA A 17 2.54 4.47 -6.40
CA ALA A 17 2.86 4.66 -7.80
C ALA A 17 3.91 5.76 -7.96
N ASP A 18 4.77 5.61 -8.96
CA ASP A 18 5.73 6.64 -9.33
C ASP A 18 5.02 7.80 -10.05
N PRO A 19 5.24 9.06 -9.64
CA PRO A 19 4.58 10.21 -10.23
C PRO A 19 5.02 10.50 -11.68
N GLU A 20 6.16 9.96 -12.12
CA GLU A 20 6.68 10.10 -13.48
C GLU A 20 6.28 8.91 -14.39
N GLY A 21 5.48 7.97 -13.87
CA GLY A 21 4.97 6.80 -14.61
C GLY A 21 5.96 5.62 -14.66
N GLY A 22 6.94 5.60 -13.76
CA GLY A 22 7.90 4.52 -13.59
C GLY A 22 7.43 3.37 -12.69
N GLU A 23 8.41 2.62 -12.17
CA GLU A 23 8.18 1.53 -11.22
C GLU A 23 7.72 2.07 -9.86
N PRO A 24 6.81 1.38 -9.16
CA PRO A 24 6.33 1.82 -7.85
C PRO A 24 7.48 1.95 -6.83
N LEU A 25 7.33 2.94 -5.96
CA LEU A 25 8.33 3.35 -4.99
C LEU A 25 7.86 3.07 -3.57
N TRP A 26 8.79 2.80 -2.67
CA TRP A 26 8.51 2.68 -1.24
C TRP A 26 8.75 4.01 -0.53
N VAL A 27 7.70 4.59 0.04
CA VAL A 27 7.74 5.86 0.78
C VAL A 27 7.50 5.62 2.27
N SER A 28 8.07 6.47 3.12
CA SER A 28 7.99 6.29 4.58
C SER A 28 6.74 6.94 5.20
N LEU A 29 6.10 7.88 4.50
CA LEU A 29 4.94 8.61 5.01
C LEU A 29 3.70 8.32 4.18
N LEU A 30 2.57 8.07 4.85
CA LEU A 30 1.29 7.83 4.18
C LEU A 30 0.88 9.02 3.27
N GLN A 31 1.19 10.26 3.66
CA GLN A 31 0.91 11.45 2.83
C GLN A 31 1.63 11.42 1.47
N GLN A 32 2.72 10.68 1.35
CA GLN A 32 3.48 10.52 0.10
C GLN A 32 2.95 9.35 -0.72
N ALA A 33 2.14 8.47 -0.12
CA ALA A 33 1.54 7.32 -0.76
C ALA A 33 0.22 7.64 -1.48
N ASP A 34 -0.13 8.93 -1.62
CA ASP A 34 -1.37 9.39 -2.24
C ASP A 34 -1.57 8.82 -3.67
N GLY A 35 -0.46 8.55 -4.39
CA GLY A 35 -0.49 7.87 -5.70
C GLY A 35 -0.58 6.34 -5.65
N GLY A 36 -0.40 5.72 -4.48
CA GLY A 36 -0.48 4.28 -4.23
C GLY A 36 -1.84 3.78 -3.79
N VAL A 37 -2.78 4.69 -3.49
CA VAL A 37 -4.11 4.31 -3.03
C VAL A 37 -4.93 3.79 -4.19
N THR A 38 -5.52 2.60 -4.03
CA THR A 38 -6.38 1.99 -5.04
C THR A 38 -7.53 1.22 -4.39
N ASP A 39 -8.66 1.11 -5.08
CA ASP A 39 -9.82 0.30 -4.70
C ASP A 39 -9.86 -1.05 -5.47
N ASP A 40 -8.91 -1.25 -6.38
CA ASP A 40 -8.82 -2.42 -7.25
C ASP A 40 -7.95 -3.52 -6.61
N HIS A 41 -8.60 -4.61 -6.20
CA HIS A 41 -7.94 -5.75 -5.57
C HIS A 41 -7.03 -6.52 -6.54
N GLU A 42 -7.34 -6.55 -7.83
CA GLU A 42 -6.50 -7.23 -8.82
C GLU A 42 -5.19 -6.47 -8.98
N ARG A 43 -5.27 -5.12 -9.03
CA ARG A 43 -4.07 -4.26 -9.05
C ARG A 43 -3.23 -4.43 -7.79
N ILE A 44 -3.84 -4.53 -6.62
CA ILE A 44 -3.12 -4.77 -5.36
C ILE A 44 -2.38 -6.11 -5.40
N ALA A 45 -3.04 -7.18 -5.85
CA ALA A 45 -2.42 -8.49 -5.96
C ALA A 45 -1.23 -8.49 -6.93
N GLN A 46 -1.34 -7.80 -8.06
CA GLN A 46 -0.23 -7.62 -9.00
C GLN A 46 0.93 -6.86 -8.38
N LEU A 47 0.66 -5.72 -7.73
CA LEU A 47 1.69 -4.92 -7.07
C LEU A 47 2.40 -5.69 -5.95
N MET A 48 1.68 -6.50 -5.19
CA MET A 48 2.26 -7.37 -4.17
C MET A 48 3.11 -8.49 -4.76
N ALA A 49 2.68 -9.09 -5.88
CA ALA A 49 3.42 -10.15 -6.54
C ALA A 49 4.70 -9.65 -7.23
N ASP A 50 4.64 -8.47 -7.84
CA ASP A 50 5.72 -7.94 -8.68
C ASP A 50 6.73 -7.08 -7.90
N TYR A 51 6.30 -6.42 -6.81
CA TYR A 51 7.11 -5.39 -6.13
C TYR A 51 7.27 -5.56 -4.62
N CYS A 52 6.71 -6.62 -4.03
CA CYS A 52 6.91 -6.92 -2.62
C CYS A 52 7.68 -8.23 -2.44
N GLU A 53 8.68 -8.22 -1.57
CA GLU A 53 9.39 -9.44 -1.20
C GLU A 53 8.65 -10.18 -0.07
N PRO A 54 8.75 -11.51 0.02
CA PRO A 54 8.13 -12.28 1.12
C PRO A 54 8.60 -11.82 2.50
N ASP A 55 9.87 -11.41 2.62
CA ASP A 55 10.48 -10.92 3.85
C ASP A 55 9.98 -9.53 4.29
N ASP A 56 9.30 -8.78 3.41
CA ASP A 56 8.66 -7.51 3.77
C ASP A 56 7.34 -7.69 4.52
N PHE A 57 6.79 -8.92 4.50
CA PHE A 57 5.45 -9.23 5.00
C PHE A 57 4.44 -8.17 4.55
N PRO A 58 4.22 -8.00 3.22
CA PRO A 58 3.36 -6.95 2.70
C PRO A 58 1.91 -7.16 3.13
N GLN A 59 1.27 -6.09 3.59
CA GLN A 59 -0.10 -6.09 4.07
C GLN A 59 -0.91 -5.02 3.34
N VAL A 60 -2.19 -5.32 3.12
CA VAL A 60 -3.14 -4.36 2.53
C VAL A 60 -3.85 -3.65 3.67
N VAL A 61 -3.68 -2.34 3.74
CA VAL A 61 -4.24 -1.48 4.78
C VAL A 61 -5.44 -0.72 4.21
N ASP A 62 -6.59 -0.87 4.85
CA ASP A 62 -7.81 -0.13 4.53
C ASP A 62 -7.82 1.22 5.26
N LEU A 63 -7.60 2.29 4.50
CA LEU A 63 -7.55 3.66 5.00
C LEU A 63 -8.93 4.20 5.42
N ASP A 64 -10.02 3.58 4.95
CA ASP A 64 -11.37 3.95 5.39
C ASP A 64 -11.77 3.28 6.71
N ARG A 65 -11.02 2.26 7.13
CA ARG A 65 -11.22 1.57 8.42
C ARG A 65 -10.20 1.98 9.49
N LEU A 66 -9.15 2.71 9.10
CA LEU A 66 -8.12 3.23 9.99
C LEU A 66 -8.73 4.15 11.06
N GLY A 67 -8.64 3.76 12.34
CA GLY A 67 -9.12 4.57 13.45
C GLY A 67 -10.60 4.38 13.81
N THR A 68 -11.23 3.31 13.31
CA THR A 68 -12.56 2.89 13.81
C THR A 68 -12.40 1.98 15.02
N ALA A 69 -13.33 2.02 15.98
CA ALA A 69 -13.26 1.26 17.24
C ALA A 69 -13.28 -0.29 17.08
N ASN A 70 -13.28 -0.79 15.85
CA ASN A 70 -13.24 -2.22 15.48
C ASN A 70 -11.87 -2.60 14.86
N ASP A 71 -10.79 -2.01 15.35
CA ASP A 71 -9.41 -2.27 14.91
C ASP A 71 -8.82 -3.61 15.44
N TYR A 72 -9.66 -4.63 15.69
CA TYR A 72 -9.25 -5.96 16.16
C TYR A 72 -10.11 -7.08 15.58
#